data_AF-A0A819GT06-F1
#
_entry.id   AF-A0A819GT06-F1
#
_cell.length_a   1.000
_cell.length_b   1.000
_cell.length_c   1.000
_cell.angle_alpha   90.00
_cell.angle_beta   90.00
_cell.angle_gamma   90.00
#
_symmetry.space_group_name_H-M   'P 1'
#
loop_
_entity.id
_entity.type
_entity.pdbx_description
1 polymer ?
#
loop_
_entity_poly.entity_id
_entity_poly.type
_entity_poly.pdbx_seq_one_letter_code
_entity_poly.pdbx_strand_id
1 'polypeptide(L)'
;MINAIYDLDNWLQYHSLLNPTTDDHYFKLDENFDPKNINRFDKFNWTQSKVIKITECIFDDIQDRFHMVLGPPGTGKSRTIANVVLNILPKLQKKKLLLCAPSNKACDELLRRIVDRFSEENIPCEPGTVIRVGCQASDEYKLSDYYLDHLVLQELVRQLKSKPDLLNSEAQKIEKKIVEKAKIVISTLNYCASTRLRHLVHKLALIIVDEASQGLEPDLLIPLRFRCHKLILVGDPNQLSPTVLSDAGRAYNLQQSLYSRIYSIFRNYKDKSSTITMLITQYRMHLEICRFPNQCFYGGRLITHSSVAQRMAHFPLRPYSVYDLIHGRHEMDEGTRSSYNMLEVACIQRFCTMLVTNVNIWQSLIGQNSAMESTQSNSTTTIQLNDDFSIAIQRRIAVITPYSAQVALLQKYLPPAIDVMTADSSQGSEKDIIIISCVRGNDSIGFLDDKSRLNVMLTRAKYGLYIFGNLTWLSNQDENWRDLSINAHNRGILYTIGGSMNIKSLPQH
;
A
#
# COMPACT_ATOMS: atom_id res chain seq x y z
N MET A 1 -13.34 15.90 11.80
CA MET A 1 -12.68 17.03 11.11
C MET A 1 -12.99 18.38 11.75
N ILE A 2 -14.22 18.93 11.63
CA ILE A 2 -14.55 20.28 12.14
C ILE A 2 -14.19 20.45 13.63
N ASN A 3 -14.64 19.53 14.49
CA ASN A 3 -14.31 19.57 15.92
C ASN A 3 -12.81 19.46 16.19
N ALA A 4 -12.08 18.70 15.36
CA ALA A 4 -10.64 18.60 15.47
C ALA A 4 -9.96 19.94 15.18
N ILE A 5 -10.44 20.68 14.18
CA ILE A 5 -9.96 22.02 13.85
C ILE A 5 -10.28 23.02 14.97
N TYR A 6 -11.52 23.06 15.47
CA TYR A 6 -11.90 23.97 16.56
C TYR A 6 -11.16 23.68 17.88
N ASP A 7 -10.77 22.43 18.12
CA ASP A 7 -10.03 22.03 19.32
C ASP A 7 -8.51 22.17 19.17
N LEU A 8 -7.98 22.63 18.03
CA LEU A 8 -6.54 22.63 17.72
C LEU A 8 -5.71 23.33 18.79
N ASP A 9 -6.14 24.52 19.23
CA ASP A 9 -5.42 25.31 20.23
C ASP A 9 -5.29 24.61 21.59
N ASN A 10 -6.11 23.59 21.83
CA ASN A 10 -6.05 22.80 23.06
C ASN A 10 -5.07 21.62 22.97
N TRP A 11 -4.46 21.35 21.82
CA TRP A 11 -3.61 20.17 21.66
C TRP A 11 -2.15 20.49 21.92
N LEU A 12 -1.53 19.74 22.81
CA LEU A 12 -0.17 20.00 23.30
C LEU A 12 0.87 19.97 22.16
N GLN A 13 0.70 19.06 21.19
CA GLN A 13 1.54 18.95 20.00
C GLN A 13 1.20 19.94 18.87
N TYR A 14 0.16 20.76 19.00
CA TYR A 14 -0.32 21.56 17.88
C TYR A 14 0.71 22.57 17.38
N HIS A 15 1.35 23.30 18.30
CA HIS A 15 2.37 24.29 17.94
C HIS A 15 3.55 23.64 17.20
N SER A 16 3.94 22.44 17.63
CA SER A 16 5.05 21.71 17.03
C SER A 16 4.69 21.07 15.68
N LEU A 17 3.40 20.84 15.38
CA LEU A 17 2.95 20.35 14.06
C LEU A 17 2.60 21.49 13.07
N LEU A 18 2.22 22.67 13.56
CA LEU A 18 1.97 23.84 12.71
C LEU A 18 3.26 24.34 12.06
N ASN A 19 4.29 24.57 12.87
CA ASN A 19 5.57 25.10 12.42
C ASN A 19 6.73 24.29 13.01
N PRO A 20 6.91 23.03 12.57
CA PRO A 20 7.90 22.14 13.15
C PRO A 20 9.32 22.66 12.88
N THR A 21 10.12 22.81 13.94
CA THR A 21 11.55 23.08 13.82
C THR A 21 12.37 21.80 14.05
N THR A 22 13.62 21.78 13.59
CA THR A 22 14.53 20.68 13.94
C THR A 22 14.81 20.64 15.42
N ASP A 23 14.91 21.77 16.11
CA ASP A 23 15.28 21.79 17.52
C ASP A 23 14.20 21.15 18.41
N ASP A 24 12.93 21.22 17.99
CA ASP A 24 11.80 20.62 18.72
C ASP A 24 11.73 19.07 18.58
N HIS A 25 12.33 18.50 17.54
CA HIS A 25 12.15 17.09 17.17
C HIS A 25 13.42 16.36 16.75
N TYR A 26 14.57 17.02 16.90
CA TYR A 26 15.87 16.41 16.75
C TYR A 26 16.16 15.56 17.98
N PHE A 27 16.68 14.36 17.74
CA PHE A 27 17.25 13.56 18.81
C PHE A 27 18.51 12.90 18.25
N LYS A 28 19.62 13.05 18.97
CA LYS A 28 20.85 12.35 18.63
C LYS A 28 20.70 10.92 19.11
N LEU A 29 20.72 9.94 18.20
CA LEU A 29 20.88 8.54 18.59
C LEU A 29 22.22 8.43 19.33
N ASP A 30 22.26 7.60 20.38
CA ASP A 30 23.50 7.32 21.12
C ASP A 30 24.62 6.97 20.14
N GLU A 31 25.83 7.50 20.35
CA GLU A 31 27.00 7.23 19.50
C GLU A 31 27.34 5.73 19.48
N ASN A 32 26.93 4.99 20.52
CA ASN A 32 27.05 3.54 20.62
C ASN A 32 25.82 2.76 20.10
N PHE A 33 24.91 3.41 19.37
CA PHE A 33 23.75 2.73 18.81
C PHE A 33 24.17 1.70 17.75
N ASP A 34 24.15 0.42 18.14
CA ASP A 34 24.19 -0.69 17.21
C ASP A 34 22.76 -1.23 16.99
N PRO A 35 22.21 -1.13 15.77
CA PRO A 35 20.96 -1.79 15.38
C PRO A 35 20.93 -3.29 15.68
N LYS A 36 22.09 -3.95 15.75
CA LYS A 36 22.20 -5.37 16.15
C LYS A 36 21.83 -5.58 17.62
N ASN A 37 21.89 -4.56 18.47
CA ASN A 37 21.50 -4.67 19.88
C ASN A 37 19.97 -4.66 20.08
N ILE A 38 19.20 -4.37 19.02
CA ILE A 38 17.74 -4.54 19.01
C ILE A 38 17.38 -6.01 18.69
N ASN A 39 18.33 -6.96 18.68
CA ASN A 39 18.10 -8.38 18.39
C ASN A 39 17.26 -9.10 19.48
N ARG A 40 15.98 -8.73 19.56
CA ARG A 40 14.93 -9.71 19.35
C ARG A 40 14.78 -9.88 17.83
N PHE A 41 15.44 -10.92 17.32
CA PHE A 41 15.27 -11.54 15.98
C PHE A 41 16.09 -10.96 14.81
N ASP A 42 16.87 -11.83 14.15
CA ASP A 42 17.61 -11.63 12.88
C ASP A 42 16.74 -11.30 11.65
N LYS A 43 15.58 -10.67 11.86
CA LYS A 43 14.51 -10.48 10.87
C LYS A 43 14.40 -9.05 10.35
N PHE A 44 15.15 -8.09 10.89
CA PHE A 44 15.02 -6.66 10.54
C PHE A 44 16.26 -6.14 9.81
N ASN A 45 16.04 -5.35 8.77
CA ASN A 45 17.14 -4.60 8.16
C ASN A 45 17.50 -3.37 9.01
N TRP A 46 18.67 -2.80 8.74
CA TRP A 46 19.22 -1.64 9.45
C TRP A 46 18.23 -0.47 9.60
N THR A 47 17.51 -0.10 8.52
CA THR A 47 16.56 1.03 8.58
C THR A 47 15.31 0.73 9.42
N GLN A 48 14.84 -0.51 9.41
CA GLN A 48 13.71 -0.94 10.26
C GLN A 48 14.11 -0.96 11.73
N SER A 49 15.29 -1.48 12.05
CA SER A 49 15.85 -1.44 13.40
C SER A 49 16.04 -0.01 13.89
N LYS A 50 16.51 0.90 13.02
CA LYS A 50 16.60 2.33 13.33
C LYS A 50 15.24 2.92 13.74
N VAL A 51 14.17 2.65 12.97
CA VAL A 51 12.80 3.11 13.32
C VAL A 51 12.36 2.60 14.69
N ILE A 52 12.64 1.33 15.01
CA ILE A 52 12.29 0.74 16.31
C ILE A 52 13.03 1.50 17.42
N LYS A 53 14.35 1.68 17.31
CA LYS A 53 15.13 2.38 18.36
C LYS A 53 14.63 3.79 18.58
N ILE A 54 14.43 4.52 17.50
CA ILE A 54 13.89 5.87 17.52
C ILE A 54 12.57 5.90 18.28
N THR A 55 11.70 4.95 17.99
CA THR A 55 10.40 4.84 18.67
C THR A 55 10.57 4.61 20.17
N GLU A 56 11.54 3.78 20.59
CA GLU A 56 11.84 3.60 22.01
C GLU A 56 12.32 4.89 22.67
N CYS A 57 13.26 5.61 22.03
CA CYS A 57 13.73 6.90 22.53
C CYS A 57 12.59 7.92 22.66
N ILE A 58 11.71 7.98 21.66
CA ILE A 58 10.51 8.83 21.67
C ILE A 58 9.58 8.45 22.81
N PHE A 59 9.36 7.14 23.01
CA PHE A 59 8.49 6.62 24.06
C PHE A 59 8.95 7.03 25.46
N ASP A 60 10.26 7.04 25.70
CA ASP A 60 10.86 7.35 27.01
C ASP A 60 11.06 8.86 27.25
N ASP A 61 10.93 9.71 26.22
CA ASP A 61 11.10 11.16 26.31
C ASP A 61 9.91 11.84 27.05
N ILE A 62 10.15 12.93 27.76
CA ILE A 62 9.12 13.69 28.48
C ILE A 62 8.45 14.73 27.56
N GLN A 63 9.15 15.23 26.54
CA GLN A 63 8.66 16.27 25.64
C GLN A 63 7.75 15.72 24.53
N ASP A 64 7.05 16.61 23.84
CA ASP A 64 6.31 16.26 22.63
C ASP A 64 7.26 15.83 21.52
N ARG A 65 7.00 14.67 20.92
CA ARG A 65 7.85 14.11 19.86
C ARG A 65 7.02 13.52 18.74
N PHE A 66 7.48 13.76 17.51
CA PHE A 66 7.06 12.96 16.37
C PHE A 66 8.24 12.36 15.59
N HIS A 67 7.97 11.27 14.89
CA HIS A 67 8.90 10.68 13.92
C HIS A 67 8.19 10.42 12.60
N MET A 68 8.89 10.66 11.50
CA MET A 68 8.42 10.35 10.17
C MET A 68 9.16 9.15 9.60
N VAL A 69 8.39 8.15 9.16
CA VAL A 69 8.92 7.01 8.43
C VAL A 69 8.52 7.18 6.97
N LEU A 70 9.52 7.38 6.11
CA LEU A 70 9.37 7.37 4.66
C LEU A 70 9.45 5.92 4.17
N GLY A 71 8.34 5.40 3.66
CA GLY A 71 8.22 4.01 3.26
C GLY A 71 7.84 3.84 1.78
N PRO A 72 8.83 3.83 0.88
CA PRO A 72 8.65 3.50 -0.53
C PRO A 72 7.96 2.13 -0.74
N PRO A 73 7.42 1.86 -1.94
CA PRO A 73 6.75 0.60 -2.27
C PRO A 73 7.61 -0.63 -1.94
N GLY A 74 7.01 -1.61 -1.28
CA GLY A 74 7.66 -2.87 -0.97
C GLY A 74 8.69 -2.83 0.16
N THR A 75 8.87 -1.70 0.87
CA THR A 75 9.87 -1.59 1.96
C THR A 75 9.41 -2.09 3.32
N GLY A 76 8.15 -2.55 3.41
CA GLY A 76 7.58 -3.15 4.61
C GLY A 76 7.13 -2.14 5.67
N LYS A 77 6.44 -1.07 5.28
CA LYS A 77 5.83 -0.08 6.20
C LYS A 77 5.03 -0.72 7.33
N SER A 78 3.93 -1.41 7.01
CA SER A 78 3.04 -2.03 8.00
C SER A 78 3.74 -3.16 8.77
N ARG A 79 4.71 -3.85 8.16
CA ARG A 79 5.58 -4.81 8.85
C ARG A 79 6.46 -4.13 9.89
N THR A 80 7.03 -2.97 9.57
CA THR A 80 7.81 -2.14 10.50
C THR A 80 6.95 -1.66 11.66
N ILE A 81 5.72 -1.21 11.40
CA ILE A 81 4.76 -0.84 12.45
C ILE A 81 4.46 -2.03 13.37
N ALA A 82 4.19 -3.22 12.81
CA ALA A 82 3.96 -4.42 13.61
C ALA A 82 5.17 -4.76 14.51
N ASN A 83 6.40 -4.56 14.03
CA ASN A 83 7.61 -4.75 14.83
C ASN A 83 7.77 -3.68 15.92
N VAL A 84 7.43 -2.42 15.63
CA VAL A 84 7.37 -1.36 16.64
C VAL A 84 6.37 -1.73 17.75
N VAL A 85 5.18 -2.19 17.39
CA VAL A 85 4.15 -2.65 18.33
C VAL A 85 4.69 -3.75 19.23
N LEU A 86 5.33 -4.77 18.65
CA LEU A 86 5.93 -5.87 19.41
C LEU A 86 6.98 -5.41 20.44
N ASN A 87 7.82 -4.45 20.08
CA ASN A 87 8.89 -3.95 20.94
C ASN A 87 8.35 -3.03 22.06
N ILE A 88 7.31 -2.25 21.77
CA ILE A 88 6.72 -1.33 22.74
C ILE A 88 5.70 -2.02 23.66
N LEU A 89 5.04 -3.10 23.22
CA LEU A 89 3.98 -3.78 23.98
C LEU A 89 4.37 -4.12 25.43
N PRO A 90 5.57 -4.66 25.73
CA PRO A 90 5.99 -4.92 27.11
C PRO A 90 6.14 -3.65 27.97
N LYS A 91 6.38 -2.49 27.34
CA LYS A 91 6.55 -1.19 28.01
C LYS A 91 5.21 -0.50 28.31
N LEU A 92 4.09 -0.98 27.78
CA LEU A 92 2.82 -0.24 27.80
C LEU A 92 2.14 -0.07 29.16
N GLN A 93 2.59 -0.68 30.26
CA GLN A 93 1.98 -0.56 31.60
C GLN A 93 0.43 -0.45 31.56
N LYS A 94 -0.16 0.67 32.05
CA LYS A 94 -1.60 0.99 31.97
C LYS A 94 -2.00 1.81 30.73
N LYS A 95 -1.04 2.18 29.90
CA LYS A 95 -1.24 2.93 28.65
C LYS A 95 -1.57 1.99 27.49
N LYS A 96 -1.91 2.58 26.35
CA LYS A 96 -2.37 1.90 25.14
C LYS A 96 -1.68 2.48 23.89
N LEU A 97 -1.68 1.72 22.80
CA LEU A 97 -1.32 2.17 21.46
C LEU A 97 -2.59 2.44 20.66
N LEU A 98 -2.59 3.54 19.90
CA LEU A 98 -3.57 3.79 18.86
C LEU A 98 -2.88 3.72 17.51
N LEU A 99 -3.36 2.82 16.66
CA LEU A 99 -2.90 2.68 15.28
C LEU A 99 -4.01 3.15 14.34
N CYS A 100 -3.66 4.06 13.44
CA CYS A 100 -4.61 4.67 12.52
C CYS A 100 -4.19 4.49 11.06
N ALA A 101 -5.18 4.48 10.16
CA ALA A 101 -4.95 4.68 8.74
C ALA A 101 -6.14 5.42 8.09
N PRO A 102 -5.99 6.00 6.89
CA PRO A 102 -7.09 6.69 6.22
C PRO A 102 -8.24 5.76 5.77
N SER A 103 -7.95 4.49 5.48
CA SER A 103 -8.93 3.54 4.91
C SER A 103 -9.08 2.26 5.74
N ASN A 104 -10.26 1.63 5.66
CA ASN A 104 -10.50 0.34 6.33
C ASN A 104 -9.55 -0.75 5.82
N LYS A 105 -9.26 -0.77 4.51
CA LYS A 105 -8.31 -1.74 3.91
C LYS A 105 -6.91 -1.63 4.52
N ALA A 106 -6.42 -0.40 4.74
CA ALA A 106 -5.12 -0.19 5.38
C ALA A 106 -5.13 -0.60 6.87
N CYS A 107 -6.22 -0.34 7.60
CA CYS A 107 -6.38 -0.82 8.97
C CYS A 107 -6.39 -2.34 9.07
N ASP A 108 -7.05 -3.02 8.13
CA ASP A 108 -7.19 -4.47 8.12
C ASP A 108 -5.86 -5.15 7.74
N GLU A 109 -5.13 -4.61 6.77
CA GLU A 109 -3.76 -5.04 6.47
C GLU A 109 -2.83 -4.83 7.67
N LEU A 110 -2.95 -3.71 8.38
CA LEU A 110 -2.15 -3.46 9.58
C LEU A 110 -2.46 -4.46 10.70
N LEU A 111 -3.76 -4.71 10.96
CA LEU A 111 -4.20 -5.73 11.91
C LEU A 111 -3.62 -7.10 11.57
N ARG A 112 -3.77 -7.52 10.31
CA ARG A 112 -3.23 -8.80 9.83
C ARG A 112 -1.73 -8.91 10.07
N ARG A 113 -0.95 -7.88 9.73
CA ARG A 113 0.51 -7.87 9.96
C ARG A 113 0.88 -8.00 11.44
N ILE A 114 0.09 -7.41 12.33
CA ILE A 114 0.31 -7.52 13.78
C ILE A 114 0.00 -8.96 14.25
N VAL A 115 -1.12 -9.52 13.83
CA VAL A 115 -1.52 -10.90 14.17
C VAL A 115 -0.51 -11.93 13.65
N ASP A 116 -0.08 -11.78 12.40
CA ASP A 116 0.97 -12.63 11.81
C ASP A 116 2.25 -12.55 12.64
N ARG A 117 2.67 -11.34 13.02
CA ARG A 117 3.86 -11.14 13.86
C ARG A 117 3.74 -11.74 15.25
N PHE A 118 2.57 -11.65 15.87
CA PHE A 118 2.36 -12.24 17.20
C PHE A 118 2.45 -13.76 17.11
N SER A 119 1.87 -14.34 16.06
CA SER A 119 1.95 -15.78 15.78
C SER A 119 3.38 -16.24 15.51
N GLU A 120 4.12 -15.54 14.64
CA GLU A 120 5.50 -15.85 14.29
C GLU A 120 6.47 -15.80 15.49
N GLU A 121 6.17 -14.99 16.50
CA GLU A 121 6.97 -14.87 17.72
C GLU A 121 6.39 -15.64 18.92
N ASN A 122 5.36 -16.46 18.69
CA ASN A 122 4.65 -17.22 19.73
C ASN A 122 4.18 -16.36 20.91
N ILE A 123 3.78 -15.12 20.64
CA ILE A 123 3.25 -14.21 21.64
C ILE A 123 1.76 -14.48 21.78
N PRO A 124 1.28 -14.96 22.95
CA PRO A 124 -0.14 -15.19 23.16
C PRO A 124 -0.91 -13.87 23.08
N CYS A 125 -1.88 -13.81 22.16
CA CYS A 125 -2.78 -12.67 22.04
C CYS A 125 -4.12 -13.03 22.66
N GLU A 126 -4.35 -12.68 23.92
CA GLU A 126 -5.67 -12.87 24.51
C GLU A 126 -6.73 -12.08 23.72
N PRO A 127 -7.94 -12.64 23.51
CA PRO A 127 -9.06 -11.91 22.93
C PRO A 127 -9.29 -10.56 23.63
N GLY A 128 -9.46 -9.52 22.81
CA GLY A 128 -9.61 -8.14 23.25
C GLY A 128 -8.31 -7.42 23.62
N THR A 129 -7.12 -8.05 23.52
CA THR A 129 -5.83 -7.34 23.68
C THR A 129 -5.58 -6.36 22.52
N VAL A 130 -5.86 -6.83 21.30
CA VAL A 130 -5.89 -6.02 20.08
C VAL A 130 -7.35 -5.91 19.67
N ILE A 131 -7.82 -4.69 19.41
CA ILE A 131 -9.17 -4.46 18.88
C ILE A 131 -9.11 -3.61 17.61
N ARG A 132 -10.00 -3.93 16.68
CA ARG A 132 -10.30 -3.17 15.47
C ARG A 132 -11.70 -2.58 15.59
N VAL A 133 -11.80 -1.27 15.39
CA VAL A 133 -13.08 -0.55 15.48
C VAL A 133 -13.43 0.10 14.15
N GLY A 134 -14.69 -0.02 13.73
CA GLY A 134 -15.17 0.40 12.41
C GLY A 134 -15.53 -0.80 11.52
N CYS A 135 -15.86 -0.53 10.26
CA CYS A 135 -16.32 -1.56 9.33
C CYS A 135 -15.15 -2.39 8.78
N GLN A 136 -15.44 -3.67 8.52
CA GLN A 136 -14.52 -4.58 7.85
C GLN A 136 -14.49 -4.30 6.35
N ALA A 137 -13.29 -4.24 5.78
CA ALA A 137 -13.12 -3.99 4.34
C ALA A 137 -13.18 -5.27 3.51
N SER A 138 -12.75 -6.40 4.07
CA SER A 138 -12.70 -7.69 3.39
C SER A 138 -12.78 -8.85 4.38
N ASP A 139 -13.45 -9.93 3.98
CA ASP A 139 -13.51 -11.20 4.71
C ASP A 139 -12.34 -12.15 4.42
N GLU A 140 -11.42 -11.76 3.54
CA GLU A 140 -10.30 -12.59 3.06
C GLU A 140 -9.43 -13.17 4.20
N TYR A 141 -9.24 -12.42 5.28
CA TYR A 141 -8.26 -12.73 6.33
C TYR A 141 -8.85 -13.27 7.63
N LYS A 142 -10.16 -13.58 7.69
CA LYS A 142 -10.85 -14.07 8.91
C LYS A 142 -10.49 -13.27 10.18
N LEU A 143 -10.54 -11.93 10.07
CA LEU A 143 -10.14 -11.02 11.15
C LEU A 143 -11.28 -10.70 12.14
N SER A 144 -12.45 -11.33 11.99
CA SER A 144 -13.66 -11.04 12.76
C SER A 144 -13.43 -11.06 14.27
N ASP A 145 -12.57 -11.96 14.77
CA ASP A 145 -12.27 -12.11 16.21
C ASP A 145 -11.55 -10.91 16.83
N TYR A 146 -11.10 -9.95 16.02
CA TYR A 146 -10.48 -8.71 16.50
C TYR A 146 -11.44 -7.51 16.42
N TYR A 147 -12.60 -7.64 15.77
CA TYR A 147 -13.55 -6.54 15.65
C TYR A 147 -14.31 -6.32 16.95
N LEU A 148 -14.36 -5.06 17.41
CA LEU A 148 -15.04 -4.71 18.65
C LEU A 148 -16.51 -5.16 18.65
N ASP A 149 -17.23 -4.94 17.55
CA ASP A 149 -18.64 -5.32 17.45
C ASP A 149 -18.82 -6.85 17.50
N HIS A 150 -17.90 -7.61 16.91
CA HIS A 150 -17.90 -9.07 16.97
C HIS A 150 -17.60 -9.58 18.38
N LEU A 151 -16.60 -9.00 19.05
CA LEU A 151 -16.24 -9.33 20.44
C LEU A 151 -17.38 -9.00 21.41
N VAL A 152 -18.06 -7.87 21.23
CA VAL A 152 -19.25 -7.50 22.02
C VAL A 152 -20.37 -8.51 21.79
N LEU A 153 -20.64 -8.89 20.54
CA LEU A 153 -21.65 -9.88 20.21
C LEU A 153 -21.34 -11.26 20.80
N GLN A 154 -20.10 -11.74 20.68
CA GLN A 154 -19.67 -13.02 21.26
C GLN A 154 -19.89 -13.03 22.78
N GLU A 155 -19.49 -11.96 23.47
CA GLU A 155 -19.64 -11.83 24.92
C GLU A 155 -21.11 -11.67 25.34
N LEU A 156 -21.91 -10.92 24.58
CA LEU A 156 -23.35 -10.77 24.83
C LEU A 156 -24.08 -12.10 24.68
N VAL A 157 -23.81 -12.86 23.61
CA VAL A 157 -24.38 -14.20 23.40
C VAL A 157 -23.98 -15.15 24.53
N ARG A 158 -22.72 -15.08 24.98
CA ARG A 158 -22.23 -15.87 26.12
C ARG A 158 -23.01 -15.53 27.41
N GLN A 159 -23.27 -14.26 27.67
CA GLN A 159 -24.02 -13.83 28.85
C GLN A 159 -25.51 -14.17 28.75
N LEU A 160 -26.14 -14.02 27.57
CA LEU A 160 -27.55 -14.37 27.34
C LEU A 160 -27.83 -15.86 27.58
N LYS A 161 -26.89 -16.75 27.20
CA LYS A 161 -26.98 -18.18 27.53
C LYS A 161 -27.03 -18.43 29.04
N SER A 162 -26.40 -17.57 29.83
CA SER A 162 -26.40 -17.67 31.30
C SER A 162 -27.54 -16.90 31.98
N LYS A 163 -28.07 -15.84 31.34
CA LYS A 163 -29.10 -14.94 31.86
C LYS A 163 -29.97 -14.41 30.70
N PRO A 164 -31.14 -15.01 30.41
CA PRO A 164 -31.97 -14.66 29.26
C PRO A 164 -32.54 -13.23 29.25
N ASP A 165 -32.71 -12.59 30.42
CA ASP A 165 -33.37 -11.29 30.58
C ASP A 165 -32.45 -10.06 30.39
N LEU A 166 -31.35 -10.17 29.64
CA LEU A 166 -30.38 -9.08 29.47
C LEU A 166 -30.90 -7.97 28.54
N LEU A 167 -30.80 -6.72 29.01
CA LEU A 167 -31.19 -5.50 28.29
C LEU A 167 -30.05 -4.91 27.44
N ASN A 168 -30.38 -4.11 26.42
CA ASN A 168 -29.42 -3.39 25.55
C ASN A 168 -28.36 -2.54 26.32
N SER A 169 -28.65 -2.10 27.55
CA SER A 169 -27.69 -1.37 28.40
C SER A 169 -26.43 -2.18 28.74
N GLU A 170 -26.47 -3.51 28.61
CA GLU A 170 -25.35 -4.41 28.90
C GLU A 170 -24.32 -4.47 27.77
N ALA A 171 -24.75 -4.33 26.51
CA ALA A 171 -23.83 -4.27 25.36
C ALA A 171 -22.84 -3.10 25.50
N GLN A 172 -23.31 -1.94 25.95
CA GLN A 172 -22.45 -0.77 26.21
C GLN A 172 -21.45 -1.00 27.34
N LYS A 173 -21.86 -1.70 28.41
CA LYS A 173 -20.97 -2.06 29.52
C LYS A 173 -19.91 -3.07 29.07
N ILE A 174 -20.30 -4.07 28.28
CA ILE A 174 -19.39 -5.06 27.69
C ILE A 174 -18.38 -4.37 26.78
N GLU A 175 -18.85 -3.51 25.87
CA GLU A 175 -18.00 -2.74 24.98
C GLU A 175 -16.96 -1.93 25.76
N LYS A 176 -17.42 -1.16 26.77
CA LYS A 176 -16.53 -0.37 27.63
C LYS A 176 -15.45 -1.23 28.27
N LYS A 177 -15.80 -2.41 28.82
CA LYS A 177 -14.84 -3.35 29.41
C LYS A 177 -13.82 -3.86 28.38
N ILE A 178 -14.25 -4.19 27.17
CA ILE A 178 -13.37 -4.66 26.09
C ILE A 178 -12.38 -3.55 25.70
N VAL A 179 -12.87 -2.33 25.46
CA VAL A 179 -12.03 -1.17 25.13
C VAL A 179 -11.06 -0.83 26.27
N GLU A 180 -11.50 -0.94 27.52
CA GLU A 180 -10.65 -0.74 28.70
C GLU A 180 -9.57 -1.82 28.86
N LYS A 181 -9.84 -3.08 28.49
CA LYS A 181 -8.86 -4.18 28.49
C LYS A 181 -7.82 -4.02 27.37
N ALA A 182 -8.23 -3.54 26.18
CA ALA A 182 -7.38 -3.50 25.00
C ALA A 182 -6.07 -2.73 25.20
N LYS A 183 -4.95 -3.28 24.72
CA LYS A 183 -3.64 -2.60 24.69
C LYS A 183 -3.40 -1.88 23.37
N ILE A 184 -3.96 -2.41 22.29
CA ILE A 184 -3.80 -1.90 20.93
C ILE A 184 -5.19 -1.66 20.34
N VAL A 185 -5.45 -0.43 19.91
CA VAL A 185 -6.67 -0.04 19.22
C VAL A 185 -6.33 0.33 17.79
N ILE A 186 -6.97 -0.30 16.81
CA ILE A 186 -6.81 -0.03 15.38
C ILE A 186 -8.10 0.61 14.86
N SER A 187 -7.97 1.76 14.22
CA SER A 187 -9.13 2.56 13.77
C SER A 187 -8.80 3.34 12.50
N THR A 188 -9.81 3.70 11.71
CA THR A 188 -9.58 4.72 10.67
C THR A 188 -9.42 6.10 11.30
N LEU A 189 -8.76 7.04 10.62
CA LEU A 189 -8.61 8.43 11.08
C LEU A 189 -9.97 9.04 11.47
N ASN A 190 -10.99 8.85 10.63
CA ASN A 190 -12.33 9.37 10.88
C ASN A 190 -13.04 8.69 12.05
N TYR A 191 -12.87 7.38 12.23
CA TYR A 191 -13.52 6.67 13.34
C TYR A 191 -12.95 7.07 14.71
N CYS A 192 -11.75 7.66 14.76
CA CYS A 192 -11.22 8.29 15.98
C CYS A 192 -12.11 9.43 16.51
N ALA A 193 -13.02 9.98 15.69
CA ALA A 193 -14.01 10.94 16.13
C ALA A 193 -15.15 10.31 16.99
N SER A 194 -15.32 8.99 16.94
CA SER A 194 -16.40 8.25 17.61
C SER A 194 -16.37 8.42 19.13
N THR A 195 -17.55 8.61 19.72
CA THR A 195 -17.73 8.67 21.18
C THR A 195 -17.36 7.36 21.87
N ARG A 196 -17.42 6.23 21.15
CA ARG A 196 -17.01 4.90 21.62
C ARG A 196 -15.54 4.86 22.06
N LEU A 197 -14.70 5.75 21.51
CA LEU A 197 -13.27 5.85 21.84
C LEU A 197 -12.95 6.97 22.84
N ARG A 198 -13.95 7.69 23.38
CA ARG A 198 -13.72 8.85 24.27
C ARG A 198 -12.89 8.51 25.52
N HIS A 199 -12.92 7.26 25.98
CA HIS A 199 -12.15 6.79 27.13
C HIS A 199 -10.64 6.67 26.89
N LEU A 200 -10.18 6.81 25.63
CA LEU A 200 -8.75 6.78 25.29
C LEU A 200 -8.02 8.09 25.63
N VAL A 201 -8.74 9.18 25.93
CA VAL A 201 -8.15 10.47 26.28
C VAL A 201 -7.20 10.30 27.49
N HIS A 202 -5.95 10.77 27.35
CA HIS A 202 -4.83 10.60 28.29
C HIS A 202 -4.39 9.14 28.58
N LYS A 203 -4.95 8.14 27.89
CA LYS A 203 -4.57 6.72 28.05
C LYS A 203 -3.58 6.23 27.00
N LEU A 204 -3.37 6.98 25.93
CA LEU A 204 -2.42 6.62 24.87
C LEU A 204 -0.98 6.94 25.29
N ALA A 205 -0.07 5.98 25.05
CA ALA A 205 1.37 6.23 25.13
C ALA A 205 1.94 6.70 23.78
N LEU A 206 1.35 6.21 22.68
CA LEU A 206 1.84 6.49 21.32
C LEU A 206 0.69 6.34 20.30
N ILE A 207 0.67 7.25 19.33
CA ILE A 207 -0.16 7.18 18.13
C ILE A 207 0.74 6.85 16.93
N ILE A 208 0.35 5.88 16.10
CA ILE A 208 1.01 5.59 14.83
C ILE A 208 -0.01 5.70 13.70
N VAL A 209 0.29 6.46 12.66
CA VAL A 209 -0.56 6.62 11.48
C VAL A 209 0.13 5.96 10.28
N ASP A 210 -0.41 4.85 9.78
CA ASP A 210 0.00 4.23 8.51
C ASP A 210 -0.68 4.94 7.33
N GLU A 211 -0.05 4.88 6.15
CA GLU A 211 -0.49 5.58 4.94
C GLU A 211 -0.81 7.07 5.17
N ALA A 212 -0.04 7.73 6.04
CA ALA A 212 -0.23 9.11 6.47
C ALA A 212 -0.20 10.13 5.32
N SER A 213 0.44 9.80 4.19
CA SER A 213 0.45 10.65 3.00
C SER A 213 -0.89 10.69 2.26
N GLN A 214 -1.78 9.72 2.50
CA GLN A 214 -3.10 9.59 1.85
C GLN A 214 -4.26 10.19 2.65
N GLY A 215 -4.02 10.78 3.82
CA GLY A 215 -5.06 11.47 4.59
C GLY A 215 -5.00 12.98 4.39
N LEU A 216 -6.15 13.66 4.42
CA LEU A 216 -6.17 15.12 4.47
C LEU A 216 -5.53 15.59 5.77
N GLU A 217 -4.85 16.74 5.75
CA GLU A 217 -4.25 17.30 6.98
C GLU A 217 -5.25 17.36 8.16
N PRO A 218 -6.49 17.86 7.99
CA PRO A 218 -7.52 17.81 9.03
C PRO A 218 -7.89 16.42 9.56
N ASP A 219 -7.70 15.36 8.77
CA ASP A 219 -8.00 13.98 9.18
C ASP A 219 -6.88 13.42 10.07
N LEU A 220 -5.62 13.72 9.73
CA LEU A 220 -4.46 13.32 10.55
C LEU A 220 -4.44 13.98 11.93
N LEU A 221 -5.16 15.10 12.07
CA LEU A 221 -5.34 15.82 13.31
C LEU A 221 -6.33 15.09 14.25
N ILE A 222 -7.33 14.35 13.75
CA ILE A 222 -8.40 13.75 14.57
C ILE A 222 -7.87 12.88 15.74
N PRO A 223 -6.89 11.98 15.56
CA PRO A 223 -6.36 11.16 16.66
C PRO A 223 -5.71 11.97 17.80
N LEU A 224 -5.22 13.19 17.52
CA LEU A 224 -4.53 14.01 18.53
C LEU A 224 -5.46 14.53 19.63
N ARG A 225 -6.77 14.50 19.40
CA ARG A 225 -7.80 14.78 20.41
C ARG A 225 -7.66 13.94 21.69
N PHE A 226 -6.99 12.78 21.60
CA PHE A 226 -6.73 11.90 22.74
C PHE A 226 -5.59 12.39 23.65
N ARG A 227 -4.99 13.57 23.36
CA ARG A 227 -3.95 14.22 24.17
C ARG A 227 -2.72 13.32 24.35
N CYS A 228 -2.28 12.70 23.26
CA CYS A 228 -1.05 11.91 23.23
C CYS A 228 0.14 12.81 22.84
N HIS A 229 1.27 12.60 23.50
CA HIS A 229 2.50 13.38 23.32
C HIS A 229 3.47 12.78 22.31
N LYS A 230 3.15 11.60 21.76
CA LYS A 230 4.05 10.81 20.90
C LYS A 230 3.31 10.41 19.63
N LEU A 231 3.89 10.77 18.48
CA LEU A 231 3.29 10.52 17.16
C LEU A 231 4.30 9.90 16.19
N ILE A 232 3.91 8.86 15.47
CA ILE A 232 4.69 8.33 14.34
C ILE A 232 3.85 8.39 13.09
N LEU A 233 4.35 9.06 12.06
CA LEU A 233 3.70 9.18 10.77
C LEU A 233 4.46 8.32 9.75
N VAL A 234 3.78 7.32 9.20
CA VAL A 234 4.35 6.38 8.22
C VAL A 234 3.65 6.58 6.88
N GLY A 235 4.40 6.85 5.83
CA GLY A 235 3.80 7.18 4.53
C GLY A 235 4.81 7.28 3.39
N ASP A 236 4.32 7.65 2.22
CA ASP A 236 5.13 7.91 1.03
C ASP A 236 4.59 9.14 0.28
N PRO A 237 5.30 10.28 0.30
CA PRO A 237 4.87 11.51 -0.35
C PRO A 237 5.06 11.46 -1.87
N ASN A 238 5.75 10.44 -2.41
CA ASN A 238 5.92 10.23 -3.84
C ASN A 238 4.81 9.36 -4.45
N GLN A 239 3.85 8.89 -3.64
CA GLN A 239 2.64 8.21 -4.13
C GLN A 239 1.46 9.19 -4.12
N LEU A 240 0.26 8.69 -4.45
CA LEU A 240 -0.94 9.51 -4.55
C LEU A 240 -1.26 10.23 -3.23
N SER A 241 -1.64 11.50 -3.38
CA SER A 241 -2.22 12.34 -2.33
C SER A 241 -3.70 12.00 -2.10
N PRO A 242 -4.30 12.39 -0.98
CA PRO A 242 -5.74 12.25 -0.76
C PRO A 242 -6.56 12.87 -1.90
N THR A 243 -7.63 12.17 -2.30
CA THR A 243 -8.55 12.66 -3.32
C THR A 243 -9.41 13.80 -2.79
N VAL A 244 -9.36 14.96 -3.45
CA VAL A 244 -10.22 16.12 -3.17
C VAL A 244 -11.17 16.32 -4.36
N LEU A 245 -12.48 16.18 -4.10
CA LEU A 245 -13.51 16.32 -5.14
C LEU A 245 -13.78 17.77 -5.55
N SER A 246 -13.55 18.72 -4.63
CA SER A 246 -13.82 20.14 -4.86
C SER A 246 -12.68 20.81 -5.63
N ASP A 247 -13.01 21.48 -6.74
CA ASP A 247 -12.06 22.28 -7.51
C ASP A 247 -11.44 23.41 -6.67
N ALA A 248 -12.25 24.09 -5.86
CA ALA A 248 -11.77 25.10 -4.93
C ALA A 248 -10.80 24.49 -3.91
N GLY A 249 -11.15 23.33 -3.33
CA GLY A 249 -10.26 22.61 -2.41
C GLY A 249 -8.92 22.27 -3.06
N ARG A 250 -8.92 21.82 -4.31
CA ARG A 250 -7.69 21.56 -5.08
C ARG A 250 -6.89 22.82 -5.35
N ALA A 251 -7.55 23.92 -5.72
CA ALA A 251 -6.93 25.22 -5.95
C ALA A 251 -6.24 25.78 -4.69
N TYR A 252 -6.80 25.50 -3.50
CA TYR A 252 -6.21 25.83 -2.20
C TYR A 252 -5.31 24.73 -1.62
N ASN A 253 -4.92 23.74 -2.43
CA ASN A 253 -4.00 22.66 -2.06
C ASN A 253 -4.45 21.80 -0.87
N LEU A 254 -5.76 21.61 -0.70
CA LEU A 254 -6.33 20.74 0.34
C LEU A 254 -5.86 19.28 0.22
N GLN A 255 -5.38 18.86 -0.97
CA GLN A 255 -4.80 17.54 -1.17
C GLN A 255 -3.43 17.34 -0.48
N GLN A 256 -2.80 18.41 0.02
CA GLN A 256 -1.56 18.26 0.79
C GLN A 256 -1.89 17.65 2.16
N SER A 257 -1.33 16.47 2.41
CA SER A 257 -1.39 15.84 3.73
C SER A 257 -0.45 16.51 4.73
N LEU A 258 -0.77 16.40 6.02
CA LEU A 258 0.12 16.83 7.12
C LEU A 258 1.51 16.20 6.96
N TYR A 259 1.56 14.91 6.59
CA TYR A 259 2.80 14.21 6.27
C TYR A 259 3.60 14.95 5.19
N SER A 260 2.98 15.28 4.07
CA SER A 260 3.67 15.89 2.93
C SER A 260 4.16 17.30 3.25
N ARG A 261 3.36 18.08 4.00
CA ARG A 261 3.75 19.41 4.48
C ARG A 261 4.99 19.32 5.37
N ILE A 262 4.95 18.50 6.42
CA ILE A 262 6.08 18.33 7.35
C ILE A 262 7.31 17.78 6.61
N TYR A 263 7.14 16.78 5.74
CA TYR A 263 8.22 16.24 4.92
C TYR A 263 8.90 17.34 4.08
N SER A 264 8.12 18.25 3.48
CA SER A 264 8.64 19.34 2.65
C SER A 264 9.48 20.35 3.44
N ILE A 265 9.15 20.57 4.72
CA ILE A 265 9.91 21.45 5.62
C ILE A 265 11.27 20.82 5.94
N PHE A 266 11.27 19.55 6.35
CA PHE A 266 12.49 18.86 6.80
C PHE A 266 13.40 18.35 5.69
N ARG A 267 12.91 18.14 4.45
CA ARG A 267 13.72 17.55 3.39
C ARG A 267 15.00 18.34 3.07
N ASN A 268 14.99 19.65 3.31
CA ASN A 268 16.10 20.58 3.05
C ASN A 268 17.08 20.71 4.22
N TYR A 269 16.76 20.17 5.40
CA TYR A 269 17.66 20.23 6.54
C TYR A 269 18.85 19.28 6.36
N LYS A 270 20.04 19.75 6.78
CA LYS A 270 21.30 18.98 6.67
C LYS A 270 21.28 17.73 7.56
N ASP A 271 20.77 17.84 8.79
CA ASP A 271 20.60 16.70 9.70
C ASP A 271 19.13 16.43 9.97
N LYS A 272 18.54 15.56 9.14
CA LYS A 272 17.15 15.09 9.24
C LYS A 272 17.06 13.63 9.70
N SER A 273 18.19 13.04 10.06
CA SER A 273 18.34 11.59 10.17
C SER A 273 17.60 11.00 11.38
N SER A 274 17.30 11.83 12.36
CA SER A 274 16.46 11.53 13.53
C SER A 274 14.98 11.77 13.24
N THR A 275 14.62 12.87 12.59
CA THR A 275 13.20 13.21 12.38
C THR A 275 12.57 12.39 11.25
N ILE A 276 13.33 12.08 10.18
CA ILE A 276 12.87 11.29 9.04
C ILE A 276 13.77 10.07 8.85
N THR A 277 13.19 8.88 8.98
CA THR A 277 13.86 7.63 8.56
C THR A 277 13.23 7.11 7.27
N MET A 278 14.04 6.94 6.23
CA MET A 278 13.61 6.23 5.02
C MET A 278 13.90 4.74 5.17
N LEU A 279 12.89 3.90 4.90
CA LEU A 279 13.09 2.47 4.69
C LEU A 279 13.69 2.27 3.30
N ILE A 280 14.89 1.69 3.21
CA ILE A 280 15.63 1.61 1.94
C ILE A 280 15.60 0.22 1.30
N THR A 281 15.33 -0.84 2.06
CA THR A 281 15.32 -2.20 1.52
C THR A 281 13.92 -2.56 1.03
N GLN A 282 13.77 -2.91 -0.25
CA GLN A 282 12.52 -3.34 -0.85
C GLN A 282 12.48 -4.87 -1.06
N TYR A 283 11.31 -5.46 -0.83
CA TYR A 283 11.08 -6.91 -0.83
C TYR A 283 10.02 -7.34 -1.87
N ARG A 284 9.56 -6.42 -2.73
CA ARG A 284 8.44 -6.63 -3.65
C ARG A 284 8.90 -6.84 -5.08
N MET A 285 9.49 -5.82 -5.67
CA MET A 285 9.69 -5.72 -7.12
C MET A 285 10.97 -6.42 -7.53
N HIS A 286 10.95 -7.11 -8.67
CA HIS A 286 12.18 -7.52 -9.35
C HIS A 286 13.14 -6.33 -9.54
N LEU A 287 14.46 -6.57 -9.54
CA LEU A 287 15.47 -5.53 -9.70
C LEU A 287 15.24 -4.69 -10.98
N GLU A 288 14.92 -5.36 -12.09
CA GLU A 288 14.63 -4.69 -13.37
C GLU A 288 13.40 -3.79 -13.33
N ILE A 289 12.39 -4.13 -12.53
CA ILE A 289 11.19 -3.31 -12.32
C ILE A 289 11.55 -2.12 -11.42
N CYS A 290 12.25 -2.38 -10.31
CA CYS A 290 12.60 -1.37 -9.30
C CYS A 290 13.55 -0.29 -9.81
N ARG A 291 14.40 -0.60 -10.81
CA ARG A 291 15.49 0.27 -11.27
C ARG A 291 15.02 1.68 -11.65
N PHE A 292 13.99 1.80 -12.49
CA PHE A 292 13.50 3.12 -12.92
C PHE A 292 12.79 3.89 -11.79
N PRO A 293 11.81 3.32 -11.06
CA PRO A 293 11.19 4.03 -9.94
C PRO A 293 12.20 4.46 -8.86
N ASN A 294 13.19 3.62 -8.58
CA ASN A 294 14.25 3.95 -7.63
C ASN A 294 15.03 5.21 -8.04
N GLN A 295 15.43 5.29 -9.30
CA GLN A 295 16.15 6.45 -9.84
C GLN A 295 15.25 7.70 -9.90
N CYS A 296 14.05 7.57 -10.49
CA CYS A 296 13.16 8.71 -10.78
C CYS A 296 12.50 9.32 -9.53
N PHE A 297 12.14 8.51 -8.53
CA PHE A 297 11.35 8.96 -7.37
C PHE A 297 12.14 8.95 -6.06
N TYR A 298 13.13 8.06 -5.93
CA TYR A 298 13.76 7.79 -4.63
C TYR A 298 15.27 8.11 -4.58
N GLY A 299 15.82 8.66 -5.66
CA GLY A 299 17.21 9.11 -5.75
C GLY A 299 18.22 7.96 -5.75
N GLY A 300 17.84 6.78 -6.25
CA GLY A 300 18.69 5.60 -6.32
C GLY A 300 18.97 4.93 -4.97
N ARG A 301 18.27 5.32 -3.90
CA ARG A 301 18.54 4.87 -2.52
C ARG A 301 17.96 3.50 -2.17
N LEU A 302 17.05 2.95 -2.98
CA LEU A 302 16.45 1.64 -2.71
C LEU A 302 17.41 0.49 -3.02
N ILE A 303 17.40 -0.50 -2.15
CA ILE A 303 18.17 -1.75 -2.25
C ILE A 303 17.18 -2.90 -2.35
N THR A 304 17.34 -3.76 -3.36
CA THR A 304 16.55 -4.97 -3.52
C THR A 304 17.06 -6.07 -2.59
N HIS A 305 16.21 -6.59 -1.71
CA HIS A 305 16.59 -7.69 -0.83
C HIS A 305 16.85 -9.00 -1.61
N SER A 306 17.78 -9.82 -1.14
CA SER A 306 18.16 -11.09 -1.79
C SER A 306 17.01 -12.09 -1.91
N SER A 307 16.02 -12.03 -1.01
CA SER A 307 14.81 -12.86 -1.08
C SER A 307 14.00 -12.64 -2.36
N VAL A 308 14.10 -11.46 -3.00
CA VAL A 308 13.44 -11.20 -4.28
C VAL A 308 14.10 -12.02 -5.39
N ALA A 309 15.44 -12.05 -5.43
CA ALA A 309 16.17 -12.82 -6.43
C ALA A 309 15.89 -14.32 -6.28
N GLN A 310 15.87 -14.83 -5.05
CA GLN A 310 15.54 -16.24 -4.75
C GLN A 310 14.13 -16.61 -5.25
N ARG A 311 13.15 -15.74 -5.02
CA ARG A 311 11.76 -15.95 -5.49
C ARG A 311 11.63 -15.94 -7.02
N MET A 312 12.60 -15.37 -7.73
CA MET A 312 12.52 -15.10 -9.16
C MET A 312 13.46 -15.95 -10.03
N ALA A 313 14.22 -16.85 -9.42
CA ALA A 313 15.16 -17.73 -10.14
C ALA A 313 14.53 -18.55 -11.28
N HIS A 314 13.20 -18.73 -11.26
CA HIS A 314 12.46 -19.53 -12.23
C HIS A 314 11.33 -18.76 -12.94
N PHE A 315 11.33 -17.42 -12.91
CA PHE A 315 10.34 -16.65 -13.67
C PHE A 315 10.76 -16.61 -15.15
N PRO A 316 9.98 -17.20 -16.07
CA PRO A 316 10.47 -17.50 -17.42
C PRO A 316 10.32 -16.32 -18.40
N LEU A 317 9.69 -15.23 -17.98
CA LEU A 317 9.56 -14.03 -18.79
C LEU A 317 10.52 -12.95 -18.34
N ARG A 318 10.87 -12.04 -19.26
CA ARG A 318 11.60 -10.83 -18.89
C ARG A 318 10.76 -10.00 -17.89
N PRO A 319 11.27 -9.67 -16.70
CA PRO A 319 10.48 -9.02 -15.64
C PRO A 319 9.93 -7.63 -15.98
N TYR A 320 10.50 -6.95 -16.96
CA TYR A 320 10.06 -5.61 -17.36
C TYR A 320 10.22 -5.40 -18.87
N SER A 321 9.12 -5.04 -19.54
CA SER A 321 9.11 -4.69 -20.97
C SER A 321 8.14 -3.53 -21.23
N VAL A 322 8.48 -2.71 -22.24
CA VAL A 322 7.69 -1.58 -22.71
C VAL A 322 7.38 -1.79 -24.19
N TYR A 323 6.10 -1.74 -24.55
CA TYR A 323 5.59 -1.93 -25.90
C TYR A 323 5.07 -0.60 -26.45
N ASP A 324 5.82 -0.02 -27.38
CA ASP A 324 5.49 1.24 -28.04
C ASP A 324 4.55 1.01 -29.23
N LEU A 325 3.29 1.39 -29.04
CA LEU A 325 2.21 1.29 -30.02
C LEU A 325 2.12 2.61 -30.79
N ILE A 326 3.02 2.81 -31.76
CA ILE A 326 3.18 4.07 -32.49
C ILE A 326 1.94 4.55 -33.26
N HIS A 327 1.02 3.65 -33.58
CA HIS A 327 -0.28 3.97 -34.21
C HIS A 327 -1.45 3.99 -33.24
N GLY A 328 -1.20 3.76 -31.95
CA GLY A 328 -2.19 3.84 -30.90
C GLY A 328 -2.67 5.28 -30.76
N ARG A 329 -3.94 5.51 -31.09
CA ARG A 329 -4.64 6.77 -30.86
C ARG A 329 -5.81 6.50 -29.93
N HIS A 330 -6.07 7.46 -29.04
CA HIS A 330 -7.20 7.35 -28.13
C HIS A 330 -8.45 7.93 -28.76
N GLU A 331 -9.57 7.34 -28.39
CA GLU A 331 -10.92 7.86 -28.63
C GLU A 331 -11.52 8.27 -27.28
N MET A 332 -12.60 9.05 -27.31
CA MET A 332 -13.33 9.45 -26.11
C MET A 332 -14.74 8.86 -26.17
N ASP A 333 -15.14 8.21 -25.09
CA ASP A 333 -16.51 7.74 -24.92
C ASP A 333 -17.43 8.94 -24.63
N GLU A 334 -18.44 9.16 -25.48
CA GLU A 334 -19.31 10.34 -25.39
C GLU A 334 -20.14 10.37 -24.10
N GLY A 335 -20.53 9.21 -23.59
CA GLY A 335 -21.35 9.09 -22.38
C GLY A 335 -20.57 9.40 -21.11
N THR A 336 -19.37 8.84 -20.96
CA THR A 336 -18.54 8.99 -19.77
C THR A 336 -17.53 10.13 -19.84
N ARG A 337 -17.31 10.71 -21.02
CA ARG A 337 -16.22 11.67 -21.32
C ARG A 337 -14.84 11.15 -20.91
N SER A 338 -14.65 9.83 -20.92
CA SER A 338 -13.38 9.17 -20.60
C SER A 338 -12.72 8.62 -21.86
N SER A 339 -11.39 8.60 -21.87
CA SER A 339 -10.60 8.11 -23.00
C SER A 339 -10.44 6.60 -22.99
N TYR A 340 -10.30 6.01 -24.18
CA TYR A 340 -9.96 4.61 -24.38
C TYR A 340 -9.11 4.41 -25.64
N ASN A 341 -8.46 3.25 -25.77
CA ASN A 341 -7.61 2.91 -26.92
C ASN A 341 -7.76 1.43 -27.27
N MET A 342 -8.44 1.16 -28.39
CA MET A 342 -8.76 -0.21 -28.84
C MET A 342 -7.53 -1.02 -29.28
N LEU A 343 -6.49 -0.35 -29.78
CA LEU A 343 -5.24 -1.05 -30.13
C LEU A 343 -4.56 -1.59 -28.88
N GLU A 344 -4.51 -0.79 -27.80
CA GLU A 344 -4.03 -1.26 -26.50
C GLU A 344 -4.87 -2.41 -25.97
N VAL A 345 -6.22 -2.32 -26.04
CA VAL A 345 -7.12 -3.42 -25.62
C VAL A 345 -6.78 -4.71 -26.37
N ALA A 346 -6.67 -4.67 -27.70
CA ALA A 346 -6.38 -5.85 -28.52
C ALA A 346 -5.01 -6.47 -28.19
N CYS A 347 -3.98 -5.63 -28.02
CA CYS A 347 -2.64 -6.08 -27.64
C CYS A 347 -2.62 -6.72 -26.25
N ILE A 348 -3.27 -6.08 -25.27
CA ILE A 348 -3.33 -6.54 -23.88
C ILE A 348 -4.14 -7.83 -23.78
N GLN A 349 -5.27 -7.93 -24.48
CA GLN A 349 -6.08 -9.14 -24.53
C GLN A 349 -5.24 -10.32 -25.02
N ARG A 350 -4.54 -10.15 -26.16
CA ARG A 350 -3.70 -11.20 -26.71
C ARG A 350 -2.53 -11.57 -25.81
N PHE A 351 -1.92 -10.58 -25.14
CA PHE A 351 -0.84 -10.81 -24.19
C PHE A 351 -1.34 -11.58 -22.95
N CYS A 352 -2.49 -11.20 -22.39
CA CYS A 352 -3.15 -11.94 -21.30
C CYS A 352 -3.49 -13.38 -21.71
N THR A 353 -4.02 -13.59 -22.91
CA THR A 353 -4.26 -14.95 -23.43
C THR A 353 -2.98 -15.76 -23.47
N MET A 354 -1.88 -15.20 -24.01
CA MET A 354 -0.57 -15.86 -24.02
C MET A 354 -0.07 -16.20 -22.61
N LEU A 355 -0.23 -15.29 -21.64
CA LEU A 355 0.16 -15.53 -20.26
C LEU A 355 -0.64 -16.67 -19.63
N VAL A 356 -1.96 -16.72 -19.86
CA VAL A 356 -2.86 -17.70 -19.23
C VAL A 356 -2.71 -19.08 -19.87
N THR A 357 -2.55 -19.17 -21.18
CA THR A 357 -2.51 -20.47 -21.89
C THR A 357 -1.13 -21.14 -21.87
N ASN A 358 -0.06 -20.38 -21.64
CA ASN A 358 1.29 -20.93 -21.61
C ASN A 358 1.64 -21.47 -20.21
N VAL A 359 1.33 -22.75 -20.00
CA VAL A 359 1.54 -23.47 -18.72
C VAL A 359 2.99 -23.39 -18.24
N ASN A 360 3.96 -23.39 -19.15
CA ASN A 360 5.38 -23.34 -18.81
C ASN A 360 5.74 -22.06 -18.04
N ILE A 361 4.95 -20.99 -18.19
CA ILE A 361 5.15 -19.75 -17.43
C ILE A 361 4.95 -19.96 -15.92
N TRP A 362 4.03 -20.86 -15.56
CA TRP A 362 3.50 -21.00 -14.21
C TRP A 362 3.91 -22.29 -13.51
N GLN A 363 4.48 -23.26 -14.24
CA GLN A 363 4.96 -24.52 -13.68
C GLN A 363 5.89 -24.32 -12.48
N SER A 364 6.77 -23.33 -12.53
CA SER A 364 7.71 -23.02 -11.45
C SER A 364 7.07 -22.27 -10.26
N LEU A 365 5.92 -21.62 -10.47
CA LEU A 365 5.26 -20.75 -9.49
C LEU A 365 4.09 -21.40 -8.74
N ILE A 366 3.48 -22.43 -9.30
CA ILE A 366 2.25 -23.05 -8.76
C ILE A 366 2.47 -24.51 -8.31
N GLY A 367 3.61 -25.13 -8.65
CA GLY A 367 3.93 -26.51 -8.28
C GLY A 367 3.29 -27.55 -9.23
N GLN A 368 3.92 -28.71 -9.40
CA GLN A 368 3.65 -29.65 -10.51
C GLN A 368 2.35 -30.48 -10.40
N ASN A 369 1.64 -30.49 -9.27
CA ASN A 369 0.77 -31.64 -8.94
C ASN A 369 -0.72 -31.53 -9.33
N SER A 370 -1.19 -30.52 -10.08
CA SER A 370 -2.63 -30.38 -10.34
C SER A 370 -3.05 -29.68 -11.65
N ALA A 371 -2.14 -29.41 -12.60
CA ALA A 371 -2.42 -28.47 -13.69
C ALA A 371 -3.04 -29.07 -14.97
N MET A 372 -3.07 -30.41 -15.15
CA MET A 372 -3.36 -31.03 -16.45
C MET A 372 -4.43 -32.12 -16.36
N GLU A 373 -5.48 -31.98 -17.17
CA GLU A 373 -6.40 -33.07 -17.51
C GLU A 373 -6.12 -33.54 -18.94
N SER A 374 -5.97 -34.86 -19.13
CA SER A 374 -5.78 -35.43 -20.46
C SER A 374 -7.10 -35.90 -21.04
N THR A 375 -7.57 -35.30 -22.12
CA THR A 375 -8.64 -35.85 -22.96
C THR A 375 -8.05 -36.46 -24.23
N GLN A 376 -8.30 -37.74 -24.45
CA GLN A 376 -7.95 -38.44 -25.70
C GLN A 376 -9.12 -38.35 -26.68
N SER A 377 -8.92 -37.68 -27.80
CA SER A 377 -9.74 -37.87 -29.00
C SER A 377 -8.84 -37.98 -30.23
N ASN A 378 -9.13 -39.01 -31.05
CA ASN A 378 -8.50 -39.42 -32.30
C ASN A 378 -7.28 -38.58 -32.76
N SER A 379 -6.09 -39.11 -32.46
CA SER A 379 -4.78 -38.77 -33.02
C SER A 379 -4.13 -37.42 -32.64
N THR A 380 -4.70 -36.63 -31.72
CA THR A 380 -4.00 -35.44 -31.17
C THR A 380 -4.26 -35.30 -29.66
N THR A 381 -3.21 -35.43 -28.83
CA THR A 381 -3.31 -35.08 -27.40
C THR A 381 -3.36 -33.57 -27.26
N THR A 382 -4.54 -33.01 -26.98
CA THR A 382 -4.68 -31.58 -26.66
C THR A 382 -4.61 -31.43 -25.14
N ILE A 383 -3.54 -30.83 -24.64
CA ILE A 383 -3.43 -30.52 -23.21
C ILE A 383 -4.29 -29.28 -22.94
N GLN A 384 -5.42 -29.46 -22.26
CA GLN A 384 -6.22 -28.34 -21.76
C GLN A 384 -5.91 -28.12 -20.28
N LEU A 385 -5.73 -26.85 -19.91
CA LEU A 385 -5.61 -26.46 -18.50
C LEU A 385 -6.94 -26.71 -17.80
N ASN A 386 -6.90 -27.26 -16.59
CA ASN A 386 -8.07 -27.27 -15.72
C ASN A 386 -8.53 -25.80 -15.49
N ASP A 387 -9.84 -25.56 -15.54
CA ASP A 387 -10.47 -24.27 -15.28
C ASP A 387 -10.03 -23.63 -13.95
N ASP A 388 -9.89 -24.43 -12.88
CA ASP A 388 -9.40 -23.96 -11.58
C ASP A 388 -7.97 -23.41 -11.66
N PHE A 389 -7.11 -24.07 -12.45
CA PHE A 389 -5.73 -23.64 -12.64
C PHE A 389 -5.66 -22.36 -13.49
N SER A 390 -6.48 -22.27 -14.54
CA SER A 390 -6.62 -21.06 -15.35
C SER A 390 -7.09 -19.88 -14.51
N ILE A 391 -8.10 -20.06 -13.65
CA ILE A 391 -8.59 -19.03 -12.73
C ILE A 391 -7.52 -18.63 -11.72
N ALA A 392 -6.76 -19.59 -11.18
CA ALA A 392 -5.66 -19.32 -10.25
C ALA A 392 -4.57 -18.44 -10.89
N ILE A 393 -4.23 -18.69 -12.17
CA ILE A 393 -3.31 -17.84 -12.94
C ILE A 393 -3.90 -16.45 -13.16
N GLN A 394 -5.16 -16.37 -13.60
CA GLN A 394 -5.82 -15.09 -13.89
C GLN A 394 -5.80 -14.17 -12.66
N ARG A 395 -6.05 -14.71 -11.46
CA ARG A 395 -6.00 -13.96 -10.18
C ARG A 395 -4.64 -13.37 -9.85
N ARG A 396 -3.55 -13.85 -10.47
CA ARG A 396 -2.18 -13.33 -10.30
C ARG A 396 -1.86 -12.15 -11.22
N ILE A 397 -2.74 -11.83 -12.17
CA ILE A 397 -2.58 -10.76 -13.16
C ILE A 397 -3.51 -9.60 -12.80
N ALA A 398 -3.05 -8.36 -12.99
CA ALA A 398 -3.94 -7.21 -13.09
C ALA A 398 -3.54 -6.26 -14.21
N VAL A 399 -4.54 -5.54 -14.74
CA VAL A 399 -4.36 -4.45 -15.68
C VAL A 399 -4.70 -3.12 -15.01
N ILE A 400 -3.79 -2.15 -15.12
CA ILE A 400 -3.95 -0.81 -14.57
C ILE A 400 -4.01 0.19 -15.71
N THR A 401 -4.96 1.10 -15.66
CA THR A 401 -5.10 2.20 -16.64
C THR A 401 -5.62 3.46 -15.98
N PRO A 402 -5.25 4.69 -16.42
CA PRO A 402 -5.75 5.90 -15.77
C PRO A 402 -7.24 6.20 -16.04
N TYR A 403 -7.88 5.53 -17.02
CA TYR A 403 -9.16 5.96 -17.58
C TYR A 403 -10.27 4.92 -17.38
N SER A 404 -11.44 5.35 -16.91
CA SER A 404 -12.57 4.46 -16.59
C SER A 404 -13.20 3.81 -17.82
N ALA A 405 -13.26 4.49 -18.97
CA ALA A 405 -13.72 3.88 -20.22
C ALA A 405 -12.80 2.74 -20.67
N GLN A 406 -11.47 2.89 -20.52
CA GLN A 406 -10.52 1.82 -20.78
C GLN A 406 -10.69 0.65 -19.80
N VAL A 407 -10.95 0.94 -18.50
CA VAL A 407 -11.29 -0.11 -17.52
C VAL A 407 -12.50 -0.92 -17.98
N ALA A 408 -13.59 -0.25 -18.37
CA ALA A 408 -14.82 -0.92 -18.79
C ALA A 408 -14.62 -1.80 -20.02
N LEU A 409 -13.86 -1.34 -21.02
CA LEU A 409 -13.54 -2.14 -22.21
C LEU A 409 -12.65 -3.33 -21.87
N LEU A 410 -11.60 -3.13 -21.08
CA LEU A 410 -10.73 -4.24 -20.67
C LEU A 410 -11.48 -5.29 -19.85
N GLN A 411 -12.37 -4.89 -18.93
CA GLN A 411 -13.23 -5.81 -18.19
C GLN A 411 -14.18 -6.60 -19.10
N LYS A 412 -14.61 -6.01 -20.22
CA LYS A 412 -15.45 -6.68 -21.22
C LYS A 412 -14.68 -7.74 -22.02
N TYR A 413 -13.41 -7.48 -22.35
CA TYR A 413 -12.63 -8.35 -23.25
C TYR A 413 -11.67 -9.31 -22.53
N LEU A 414 -11.39 -9.08 -21.24
CA LEU A 414 -10.53 -9.94 -20.43
C LEU A 414 -11.36 -10.90 -19.57
N PRO A 415 -10.79 -12.06 -19.20
CA PRO A 415 -11.41 -12.96 -18.23
C PRO A 415 -11.71 -12.24 -16.89
N PRO A 416 -12.86 -12.52 -16.25
CA PRO A 416 -13.32 -11.79 -15.08
C PRO A 416 -12.45 -11.97 -13.83
N ALA A 417 -11.61 -13.01 -13.79
CA ALA A 417 -10.67 -13.23 -12.68
C ALA A 417 -9.36 -12.43 -12.82
N ILE A 418 -9.13 -11.75 -13.95
CA ILE A 418 -8.06 -10.75 -14.09
C ILE A 418 -8.58 -9.42 -13.55
N ASP A 419 -7.92 -8.87 -12.54
CA ASP A 419 -8.35 -7.59 -12.00
C ASP A 419 -8.03 -6.45 -12.98
N VAL A 420 -9.00 -5.58 -13.24
CA VAL A 420 -8.81 -4.38 -14.05
C VAL A 420 -9.25 -3.18 -13.22
N MET A 421 -8.35 -2.21 -13.05
CA MET A 421 -8.57 -1.09 -12.13
C MET A 421 -7.90 0.20 -12.60
N THR A 422 -8.33 1.32 -12.03
CA THR A 422 -7.65 2.60 -12.23
C THR A 422 -6.35 2.69 -11.45
N ALA A 423 -5.47 3.64 -11.81
CA ALA A 423 -4.25 3.93 -11.04
C ALA A 423 -4.57 4.22 -9.55
N ASP A 424 -5.58 5.06 -9.29
CA ASP A 424 -6.04 5.41 -7.93
C ASP A 424 -6.52 4.19 -7.15
N SER A 425 -7.37 3.37 -7.76
CA SER A 425 -7.92 2.15 -7.13
C SER A 425 -6.87 1.06 -6.89
N SER A 426 -5.75 1.11 -7.62
CA SER A 426 -4.61 0.19 -7.43
C SER A 426 -3.72 0.52 -6.24
N GLN A 427 -3.95 1.65 -5.57
CA GLN A 427 -3.14 2.01 -4.42
C GLN A 427 -3.33 1.00 -3.27
N GLY A 428 -2.22 0.56 -2.68
CA GLY A 428 -2.21 -0.47 -1.65
C GLY A 428 -2.49 -1.89 -2.14
N SER A 429 -2.74 -2.13 -3.44
CA SER A 429 -2.75 -3.47 -4.02
C SER A 429 -1.38 -3.85 -4.59
N GLU A 430 -1.17 -5.14 -4.82
CA GLU A 430 -0.01 -5.69 -5.51
C GLU A 430 -0.42 -6.97 -6.22
N LYS A 431 0.22 -7.27 -7.36
CA LYS A 431 0.02 -8.51 -8.12
C LYS A 431 1.33 -9.07 -8.61
N ASP A 432 1.30 -10.33 -9.00
CA ASP A 432 2.47 -10.99 -9.53
C ASP A 432 2.85 -10.38 -10.88
N ILE A 433 1.86 -10.19 -11.74
CA ILE A 433 2.01 -9.53 -13.03
C ILE A 433 1.10 -8.29 -13.08
N ILE A 434 1.67 -7.17 -13.51
CA ILE A 434 0.95 -5.94 -13.81
C ILE A 434 1.14 -5.59 -15.27
N ILE A 435 0.04 -5.25 -15.93
CA ILE A 435 0.02 -4.70 -17.26
C ILE A 435 -0.50 -3.26 -17.16
N ILE A 436 0.20 -2.29 -17.73
CA ILE A 436 -0.22 -0.88 -17.77
C ILE A 436 -0.72 -0.56 -19.17
N SER A 437 -1.94 -0.01 -19.26
CA SER A 437 -2.49 0.60 -20.47
C SER A 437 -2.47 2.12 -20.32
N CYS A 438 -1.61 2.78 -21.10
CA CYS A 438 -1.43 4.23 -21.04
C CYS A 438 -2.56 5.00 -21.71
N VAL A 439 -3.19 4.42 -22.73
CA VAL A 439 -4.30 4.97 -23.53
C VAL A 439 -3.90 6.11 -24.47
N ARG A 440 -3.27 7.17 -23.96
CA ARG A 440 -3.10 8.42 -24.70
C ARG A 440 -2.09 8.31 -25.85
N GLY A 441 -2.44 8.96 -26.97
CA GLY A 441 -1.61 9.04 -28.17
C GLY A 441 -1.91 10.25 -29.07
N ASN A 442 -2.68 11.22 -28.57
CA ASN A 442 -3.06 12.48 -29.25
C ASN A 442 -3.63 13.48 -28.23
N ASP A 443 -3.80 14.73 -28.66
CA ASP A 443 -4.41 15.84 -27.91
C ASP A 443 -3.67 16.19 -26.61
N SER A 444 -4.26 15.94 -25.45
CA SER A 444 -3.67 16.22 -24.12
C SER A 444 -3.14 14.97 -23.44
N ILE A 445 -2.19 15.11 -22.51
CA ILE A 445 -1.66 13.97 -21.75
C ILE A 445 -2.61 13.50 -20.63
N GLY A 446 -3.44 14.41 -20.10
CA GLY A 446 -4.38 14.13 -19.01
C GLY A 446 -3.68 13.54 -17.79
N PHE A 447 -4.31 12.54 -17.15
CA PHE A 447 -3.83 11.92 -15.90
C PHE A 447 -2.44 11.27 -15.92
N LEU A 448 -1.77 11.22 -17.08
CA LEU A 448 -0.44 10.64 -17.20
C LEU A 448 0.70 11.62 -16.86
N ASP A 449 0.44 12.92 -16.73
CA ASP A 449 1.43 13.92 -16.28
C ASP A 449 1.69 13.88 -14.75
N ASP A 450 0.83 13.19 -14.01
CA ASP A 450 0.95 13.04 -12.57
C ASP A 450 2.05 12.03 -12.21
N LYS A 451 3.16 12.58 -11.70
CA LYS A 451 4.34 11.82 -11.23
C LYS A 451 3.99 10.77 -10.16
N SER A 452 3.04 11.06 -9.29
CA SER A 452 2.61 10.15 -8.23
C SER A 452 1.78 8.98 -8.77
N ARG A 453 0.90 9.22 -9.76
CA ARG A 453 0.19 8.16 -10.49
C ARG A 453 1.16 7.23 -11.19
N LEU A 454 2.15 7.79 -11.91
CA LEU A 454 3.18 7.00 -12.57
C LEU A 454 3.91 6.09 -11.57
N ASN A 455 4.37 6.65 -10.44
CA ASN A 455 5.03 5.87 -9.40
C ASN A 455 4.13 4.76 -8.81
N VAL A 456 2.85 5.04 -8.57
CA VAL A 456 1.90 4.01 -8.11
C VAL A 456 1.81 2.88 -9.13
N MET A 457 1.54 3.17 -10.40
CA MET A 457 1.36 2.16 -11.45
C MET A 457 2.61 1.27 -11.59
N LEU A 458 3.80 1.87 -11.64
CA LEU A 458 5.07 1.15 -11.84
C LEU A 458 5.47 0.23 -10.67
N THR A 459 4.87 0.42 -9.49
CA THR A 459 5.32 -0.23 -8.25
C THR A 459 4.32 -1.24 -7.67
N ARG A 460 3.33 -1.65 -8.48
CA ARG A 460 2.35 -2.69 -8.11
C ARG A 460 2.82 -4.12 -8.41
N ALA A 461 3.78 -4.29 -9.31
CA ALA A 461 4.24 -5.59 -9.79
C ALA A 461 5.24 -6.26 -8.83
N LYS A 462 5.15 -7.59 -8.70
CA LYS A 462 6.18 -8.41 -8.03
C LYS A 462 7.15 -9.05 -9.01
N TYR A 463 6.63 -9.72 -10.04
CA TYR A 463 7.41 -10.52 -10.99
C TYR A 463 7.50 -9.89 -12.39
N GLY A 464 6.37 -9.46 -12.95
CA GLY A 464 6.31 -8.94 -14.31
C GLY A 464 5.61 -7.59 -14.40
N LEU A 465 6.24 -6.62 -15.06
CA LEU A 465 5.62 -5.34 -15.42
C LEU A 465 5.68 -5.15 -16.94
N TYR A 466 4.52 -4.93 -17.56
CA TYR A 466 4.41 -4.77 -19.01
C TYR A 466 3.64 -3.50 -19.34
N ILE A 467 4.26 -2.56 -20.04
CA ILE A 467 3.65 -1.26 -20.35
C ILE A 467 3.26 -1.24 -21.82
N PHE A 468 2.00 -0.91 -22.12
CA PHE A 468 1.49 -0.70 -23.47
C PHE A 468 1.03 0.74 -23.61
N GLY A 469 1.50 1.42 -24.65
CA GLY A 469 1.12 2.81 -24.92
C GLY A 469 1.85 3.38 -26.13
N ASN A 470 1.46 4.58 -26.57
CA ASN A 470 2.19 5.33 -27.59
C ASN A 470 3.33 6.10 -26.91
N LEU A 471 4.44 5.42 -26.62
CA LEU A 471 5.59 5.97 -25.90
C LEU A 471 6.31 7.05 -26.71
N THR A 472 6.32 6.90 -28.03
CA THR A 472 6.83 7.95 -28.93
C THR A 472 6.08 9.26 -28.71
N TRP A 473 4.75 9.23 -28.64
CA TRP A 473 3.96 10.42 -28.36
C TRP A 473 4.14 10.90 -26.91
N LEU A 474 4.04 10.00 -25.92
CA LEU A 474 4.15 10.34 -24.48
C LEU A 474 5.48 11.01 -24.12
N SER A 475 6.59 10.54 -24.71
CA SER A 475 7.93 11.11 -24.47
C SER A 475 8.06 12.56 -24.93
N ASN A 476 7.22 12.99 -25.87
CA ASN A 476 7.18 14.38 -26.32
C ASN A 476 6.31 15.27 -25.41
N GLN A 477 5.43 14.68 -24.61
CA GLN A 477 4.48 15.41 -23.77
C GLN A 477 4.97 15.62 -22.33
N ASP A 478 5.70 14.67 -21.75
CA ASP A 478 6.12 14.71 -20.34
C ASP A 478 7.55 14.19 -20.12
N GLU A 479 8.25 14.81 -19.17
CA GLU A 479 9.64 14.50 -18.85
C GLU A 479 9.81 13.12 -18.21
N ASN A 480 8.89 12.69 -17.33
CA ASN A 480 9.00 11.39 -16.68
C ASN A 480 8.76 10.25 -17.69
N TRP A 481 7.84 10.43 -18.63
CA TRP A 481 7.62 9.48 -19.73
C TRP A 481 8.80 9.44 -20.71
N ARG A 482 9.42 10.59 -20.98
CA ARG A 482 10.66 10.66 -21.76
C ARG A 482 11.79 9.90 -21.10
N ASP A 483 12.00 10.12 -19.80
CA ASP A 483 13.02 9.43 -19.03
C ASP A 483 12.76 7.92 -18.97
N LEU A 484 11.49 7.50 -18.84
CA LEU A 484 11.08 6.10 -18.88
C LEU A 484 11.42 5.47 -20.23
N SER A 485 11.09 6.17 -21.33
CA SER A 485 11.36 5.72 -22.70
C SER A 485 12.86 5.57 -22.96
N ILE A 486 13.66 6.57 -22.59
CA ILE A 486 15.14 6.53 -22.69
C ILE A 486 15.71 5.40 -21.83
N ASN A 487 15.22 5.22 -20.59
CA ASN A 487 15.64 4.12 -19.72
C ASN A 487 15.34 2.76 -20.36
N ALA A 488 14.15 2.61 -20.94
CA ALA A 488 13.71 1.38 -21.57
C ALA A 488 14.53 1.07 -22.83
N HIS A 489 14.80 2.08 -23.67
CA HIS A 489 15.63 1.96 -24.85
C HIS A 489 17.07 1.53 -24.49
N ASN A 490 17.70 2.24 -23.55
CA ASN A 490 19.08 1.97 -23.13
C ASN A 490 19.27 0.56 -22.52
N ARG A 491 18.20 -0.04 -22.00
CA ARG A 491 18.20 -1.39 -21.41
C ARG A 491 17.75 -2.48 -22.40
N GLY A 492 17.42 -2.10 -23.64
CA GLY A 492 16.92 -3.00 -24.67
C GLY A 492 15.60 -3.69 -24.26
N ILE A 493 14.73 -2.98 -23.55
CA ILE A 493 13.40 -3.46 -23.11
C ILE A 493 12.23 -2.73 -23.79
N LEU A 494 12.53 -1.83 -24.73
CA LEU A 494 11.55 -1.11 -25.54
C LEU A 494 11.32 -1.85 -26.86
N TYR A 495 10.08 -2.22 -27.15
CA TYR A 495 9.69 -2.94 -28.36
C TYR A 495 8.63 -2.13 -29.12
N THR A 496 8.95 -1.71 -30.34
CA THR A 496 8.02 -0.95 -31.19
C THR A 496 7.11 -1.91 -31.97
N ILE A 497 5.81 -1.62 -31.97
CA ILE A 497 4.79 -2.41 -32.68
C ILE A 497 4.14 -1.53 -33.75
N GLY A 498 4.50 -1.76 -35.02
CA GLY A 498 3.90 -1.13 -36.20
C GLY A 498 2.67 -1.89 -36.74
N GLY A 499 1.82 -1.20 -37.52
CA GLY A 499 0.41 -1.55 -37.84
C GLY A 499 0.13 -2.89 -38.55
N SER A 500 1.13 -3.73 -38.80
CA SER A 500 0.95 -5.14 -39.19
C SER A 500 1.52 -6.03 -38.09
N MET A 501 0.67 -6.57 -37.23
CA MET A 501 1.05 -7.54 -36.19
C MET A 501 1.76 -8.75 -36.81
N ASN A 502 3.09 -8.78 -36.79
CA ASN A 502 3.83 -10.04 -36.88
C ASN A 502 4.28 -10.41 -35.47
N ILE A 503 3.35 -10.95 -34.68
CA ILE A 503 3.52 -11.30 -33.26
C ILE A 503 4.61 -12.34 -32.99
N LYS A 504 5.22 -12.92 -34.03
CA LYS A 504 6.51 -13.60 -33.92
C LYS A 504 7.66 -12.67 -33.46
N SER A 505 7.45 -11.35 -33.42
CA SER A 505 8.40 -10.35 -32.91
C SER A 505 8.21 -9.97 -31.44
N LEU A 506 7.17 -10.46 -30.75
CA LEU A 506 7.21 -10.48 -29.28
C LEU A 506 8.32 -11.46 -28.90
N PRO A 507 9.25 -11.11 -27.99
CA PRO A 507 10.36 -12.01 -27.66
C PRO A 507 9.83 -13.38 -27.26
N GLN A 508 10.06 -14.38 -28.11
CA GLN A 508 10.07 -15.77 -27.68
C GLN A 508 11.38 -15.92 -26.91
N HIS A 509 11.29 -15.88 -25.59
CA HIS A 509 12.36 -16.31 -24.71
C HIS A 509 11.96 -17.63 -24.07
#